data_AF-A0A2E2VAU5-F1
#
_entry.id   AF-A0A2E2VAU5-F1
#
_cell.length_a   1.000
_cell.length_b   1.000
_cell.length_c   1.000
_cell.angle_alpha   90.00
_cell.angle_beta   90.00
_cell.angle_gamma   90.00
#
_symmetry.space_group_name_H-M   'P 1'
#
loop_
_entity.id
_entity.type
_entity.pdbx_description
1 polymer ?
#
loop_
_entity_poly.entity_id
_entity_poly.type
_entity_poly.pdbx_seq_one_letter_code
_entity_poly.pdbx_strand_id
1 'polypeptide(L)' 'MAKKQSFSDKTGKKAASKNRIKLIRSAVSDKTGAVRFSEDILPVPDGKTPETVIKEFIASK' A
#
# COMPACT_ATOMS: atom_id res chain seq x y z
N MET A 1 30.74 -29.98 -0.99
CA MET A 1 29.33 -29.66 -1.32
C MET A 1 29.06 -28.20 -0.99
N ALA A 2 28.98 -27.31 -1.98
CA ALA A 2 28.67 -25.91 -1.73
C ALA A 2 27.18 -25.80 -1.34
N LYS A 3 26.90 -25.24 -0.15
CA LYS A 3 25.53 -24.84 0.21
C LYS A 3 25.02 -23.92 -0.90
N LYS A 4 24.00 -24.34 -1.65
CA LYS A 4 23.24 -23.48 -2.58
C LYS A 4 22.46 -22.47 -1.74
N GLN A 5 23.16 -21.45 -1.24
CA GLN A 5 22.54 -20.30 -0.60
C GLN A 5 22.21 -19.31 -1.72
N SER A 6 20.93 -18.97 -1.87
CA SER A 6 20.48 -18.03 -2.88
C SER A 6 20.82 -16.60 -2.46
N PHE A 7 20.92 -15.68 -3.42
CA PHE A 7 21.16 -14.27 -3.14
C PHE A 7 20.00 -13.64 -2.33
N SER A 8 18.78 -14.15 -2.51
CA SER A 8 17.61 -13.79 -1.70
C SER A 8 17.79 -14.12 -0.22
N ASP A 9 18.44 -15.24 0.12
CA ASP A 9 18.66 -15.63 1.51
C ASP A 9 19.66 -14.71 2.23
N LYS A 10 20.61 -14.13 1.50
CA LYS A 10 21.61 -13.20 2.05
C LYS A 10 21.09 -11.78 2.22
N THR A 11 20.02 -11.42 1.52
CA THR A 11 19.52 -10.04 1.50
C THR A 11 18.48 -9.73 2.59
N GLY A 12 18.11 -10.71 3.44
CA GLY A 12 17.22 -10.49 4.59
C GLY A 12 15.87 -9.87 4.22
N LYS A 13 15.50 -9.87 2.93
CA LYS A 13 14.28 -9.26 2.43
C LYS A 13 13.12 -10.14 2.90
N LYS A 14 12.49 -9.77 4.02
CA LYS A 14 11.11 -10.16 4.29
C LYS A 14 10.34 -9.85 3.01
N ALA A 15 9.70 -10.87 2.42
CA ALA A 15 8.90 -10.69 1.23
C ALA A 15 7.96 -9.50 1.49
N ALA A 16 8.08 -8.43 0.71
CA ALA A 16 7.14 -7.32 0.81
C ALA A 16 5.73 -7.92 0.74
N SER A 17 4.88 -7.60 1.71
CA SER A 17 3.56 -8.22 1.81
C SER A 17 2.87 -8.08 0.45
N LYS A 18 2.47 -9.21 -0.13
CA LYS A 18 1.88 -9.24 -1.49
C LYS A 18 0.52 -8.52 -1.51
N ASN A 19 -0.05 -8.25 -0.34
CA ASN A 19 -1.37 -7.67 -0.19
C ASN A 19 -1.29 -6.13 -0.30
N ARG A 20 -1.99 -5.58 -1.29
CA ARG A 20 -2.05 -4.15 -1.58
C ARG A 20 -3.49 -3.73 -1.82
N ILE A 21 -3.80 -2.50 -1.43
CA ILE A 21 -5.11 -1.88 -1.64
C ILE A 21 -4.94 -0.77 -2.68
N LYS A 22 -5.80 -0.75 -3.69
CA LYS A 22 -5.96 0.41 -4.56
C LYS A 22 -7.09 1.27 -4.00
N LEU A 23 -6.74 2.38 -3.34
CA LEU A 23 -7.70 3.32 -2.77
C LEU A 23 -8.03 4.39 -3.81
N ILE A 24 -9.30 4.45 -4.23
CA ILE A 24 -9.82 5.49 -5.12
C ILE A 24 -10.67 6.43 -4.28
N ARG A 25 -10.33 7.72 -4.25
CA ARG A 25 -11.12 8.76 -3.58
C ARG A 25 -11.62 9.77 -4.60
N SER A 26 -12.84 10.26 -4.39
CA SER A 26 -13.40 11.38 -5.14
C SER A 26 -13.40 12.66 -4.30
N ALA A 27 -13.22 13.80 -4.95
CA ALA A 27 -13.42 15.12 -4.36
C ALA A 27 -14.04 16.05 -5.40
N VAL A 28 -14.92 16.95 -4.97
CA VAL A 28 -15.46 17.99 -5.84
C VAL A 28 -14.44 19.12 -5.89
N SER A 29 -14.13 19.59 -7.10
CA SER A 29 -13.25 20.73 -7.33
C SER A 29 -13.94 22.03 -6.94
N ASP A 30 -13.45 22.73 -5.92
CA ASP A 30 -14.01 24.04 -5.53
C ASP A 30 -13.92 25.08 -6.65
N LYS A 31 -12.94 24.94 -7.55
CA LYS A 31 -12.72 25.88 -8.67
C LYS A 31 -13.62 25.63 -9.87
N THR A 32 -14.01 24.38 -10.11
CA THR A 32 -14.64 23.98 -11.39
C THR A 32 -15.91 23.16 -11.22
N GLY A 33 -16.28 22.78 -9.99
CA GLY A 33 -17.43 21.90 -9.69
C GLY A 33 -17.27 20.44 -10.16
N ALA A 34 -16.20 20.12 -10.89
CA ALA A 34 -15.97 18.79 -11.43
C ALA A 34 -15.57 17.78 -10.33
N VAL A 35 -16.06 16.54 -10.45
CA VAL A 35 -15.61 15.42 -9.60
C VAL A 35 -14.24 14.95 -10.07
N ARG A 36 -13.24 15.00 -9.20
CA ARG A 36 -11.90 14.46 -9.43
C ARG A 36 -11.72 13.17 -8.68
N PHE A 37 -11.04 12.21 -9.31
CA PHE A 37 -10.62 10.96 -8.67
C PHE A 37 -9.12 10.96 -8.44
N SER A 38 -8.69 10.53 -7.26
CA SER A 38 -7.28 10.29 -6.92
C SER A 38 -7.08 8.83 -6.53
N GLU A 39 -6.01 8.22 -7.03
CA GLU A 39 -5.66 6.83 -6.73
C GLU A 39 -4.41 6.78 -5.84
N ASP A 40 -4.45 5.98 -4.78
CA ASP A 40 -3.29 5.66 -3.95
C ASP A 40 -3.17 4.14 -3.80
N ILE A 41 -1.96 3.60 -3.94
CA ILE A 41 -1.68 2.17 -3.72
C ILE A 41 -1.05 2.01 -2.35
N LEU A 42 -1.78 1.38 -1.43
CA LEU A 42 -1.37 1.19 -0.03
C LEU A 42 -0.88 -0.25 0.19
N PRO A 43 0.35 -0.46 0.68
CA PRO A 43 0.77 -1.78 1.14
C PRO A 43 0.05 -2.13 2.45
N VAL A 44 -0.38 -3.38 2.61
CA VAL A 44 -1.01 -3.85 3.85
C VAL A 44 0.05 -4.60 4.66
N PRO A 45 0.54 -4.05 5.79
CA PRO A 45 1.50 -4.75 6.64
C PRO A 45 0.92 -6.06 7.19
N ASP A 46 1.78 -7.06 7.39
CA ASP A 46 1.36 -8.33 7.99
C ASP A 46 0.74 -8.08 9.38
N GLY A 47 -0.43 -8.67 9.63
CA GLY A 47 -1.16 -8.50 10.90
C GLY A 47 -2.06 -7.26 10.99
N LYS A 48 -2.03 -6.34 10.02
CA LYS A 48 -3.03 -5.26 9.93
C LYS A 48 -4.16 -5.62 8.97
N THR A 49 -5.37 -5.16 9.29
CA THR A 49 -6.52 -5.28 8.38
C THR A 49 -6.51 -4.15 7.34
N PRO A 50 -7.00 -4.39 6.11
CA PRO A 50 -7.11 -3.35 5.08
C PRO A 50 -7.82 -2.08 5.56
N GLU A 51 -8.90 -2.23 6.32
CA GLU A 51 -9.70 -1.14 6.85
C GLU A 51 -8.90 -0.23 7.80
N THR A 52 -8.07 -0.83 8.65
CA THR A 52 -7.22 -0.08 9.60
C THR A 52 -6.21 0.77 8.84
N VAL A 53 -5.58 0.18 7.82
CA VAL A 53 -4.61 0.89 6.96
C VAL A 53 -5.28 2.05 6.21
N ILE A 54 -6.49 1.85 5.68
CA ILE A 54 -7.24 2.92 5.01
C ILE A 54 -7.58 4.06 5.99
N LYS A 55 -8.07 3.73 7.18
CA LYS A 55 -8.43 4.74 8.20
C LYS A 55 -7.21 5.56 8.63
N GLU A 56 -6.09 4.90 8.92
CA GLU A 56 -4.83 5.57 9.28
C GLU A 56 -4.34 6.49 8.14
N PHE A 57 -4.41 6.03 6.89
CA PHE A 57 -3.98 6.81 5.73
C PHE A 57 -4.84 8.06 5.52
N ILE A 58 -6.17 7.93 5.63
CA ILE A 58 -7.09 9.06 5.50
C ILE A 58 -6.87 10.08 6.61
N ALA A 59 -6.66 9.63 7.86
CA ALA A 59 -6.43 10.52 9.00
C ALA A 59 -5.10 11.30 8.91
N SER A 60 -4.13 10.83 8.12
CA SER A 60 -2.84 11.50 7.92
C SER A 60 -2.84 12.59 6.83
N LYS A 61 -3.92 12.71 6.04
CA LYS A 61 -4.06 13.72 4.98
C LYS A 61 -4.89 14.90 5.45
#